data_AF-A0AAN9YF75-F1
#
_entry.id   AF-A0AAN9YF75-F1
#
_cell.length_a   1.000
_cell.length_b   1.000
_cell.length_c   1.000
_cell.angle_alpha   90.00
_cell.angle_beta   90.00
_cell.angle_gamma   90.00
#
_symmetry.space_group_name_H-M   'P 1'
#
loop_
_entity.id
_entity.type
_entity.pdbx_description
1 polymer ?
#
loop_
_entity_poly.entity_id
_entity_poly.type
_entity_poly.pdbx_seq_one_letter_code
_entity_poly.pdbx_strand_id
1 'polypeptide(L)'
;MLHWLLDFKQWDLEWTTVDKEQRTLEILNVPSKPRSARLNLQFLPVIEDRAVDKDSVREAIGSMLQSSLQNELNSQKEALEQPIQFRQWVQENSFHKHDRAVLGYVPYQGGLPQEDEEIINCMLDAGFEPKANKFLTDLTFATQRKKCETLKKKLNITVGRSVNLYMVVDFLGVLEENEVHLGFSTAFEADAEWNRTMLQGAAVVARSPAHFISDIQKVNVVFKPELADLTDVVVFSSKGNVPLADKLSGGDYDGDLAWVCWEPSIVNNFENAEVQKHADLSQYLRTDRIQFRQLLKSHKKDLAAAVAEMMEKSLAFNLTKSMLGSCTIYKESVCYSRGNVGDDVGRILSTLLSNLVDQAKQGIEFTDEDFGKLKKDLNKYHGVRQDYDRPAYKSEHWSCDKVPTHIIDFLKFRIAQPIIARELSSFNKALKQGQPESYDQDLVMYYKTYEHLARDPSELGSWVKGLSSYLSQELDNVSQAWDRLTARKVNWAETVQRTYELWQAVQPHKAPSLPGQATRVSAAAMKTLLLGGELSHWELWKASTAFYKFKSRRFTWQMACRQLCHIKAQAVCSNPGAALAPVAVVPELYAALRPDPTIIKLRVARMEGQGSQFMEQRDEGEDLHQGDG
;
A
#
# COMPACT_ATOMS: atom_id res chain seq x y z
N MET A 1 9.88 35.49 19.86
CA MET A 1 10.39 35.02 18.55
C MET A 1 11.86 34.58 18.61
N LEU A 2 12.81 35.42 19.05
CA LEU A 2 14.24 35.08 19.14
C LEU A 2 14.61 33.90 20.08
N HIS A 3 13.84 33.66 21.15
CA HIS A 3 14.10 32.55 22.07
C HIS A 3 13.77 31.17 21.47
N TRP A 4 12.81 31.09 20.54
CA TRP A 4 12.37 29.83 19.92
C TRP A 4 13.28 29.38 18.77
N LEU A 5 13.92 30.33 18.08
CA LEU A 5 14.95 30.02 17.07
C LEU A 5 16.19 29.33 17.67
N LEU A 6 16.36 29.34 18.99
CA LEU A 6 17.44 28.63 19.67
C LEU A 6 17.17 27.12 19.76
N ASP A 7 15.92 26.70 19.94
CA ASP A 7 15.57 25.28 20.08
C ASP A 7 15.66 24.51 18.75
N PHE A 8 15.56 25.21 17.60
CA PHE A 8 15.78 24.60 16.28
C PHE A 8 17.27 24.41 15.93
N LYS A 9 18.19 25.10 16.62
CA LYS A 9 19.62 25.00 16.34
C LYS A 9 20.22 23.78 17.05
N GLN A 10 20.61 22.79 16.26
CA GLN A 10 21.29 21.59 16.79
C GLN A 10 22.76 21.86 17.16
N TRP A 11 23.40 22.89 16.56
CA TRP A 11 24.74 23.35 16.92
C TRP A 11 24.94 24.83 16.58
N ASP A 12 25.96 25.44 17.20
CA ASP A 12 26.29 26.85 16.99
C ASP A 12 26.96 27.10 15.64
N LEU A 13 26.48 28.12 14.91
CA LEU A 13 26.99 28.55 13.62
C LEU A 13 27.20 30.07 13.60
N GLU A 14 28.34 30.51 13.08
CA GLU A 14 28.63 31.93 12.82
C GLU A 14 28.08 32.36 11.45
N TRP A 15 26.85 32.87 11.43
CA TRP A 15 26.12 33.19 10.19
C TRP A 15 26.81 34.18 9.22
N THR A 16 27.79 34.95 9.70
CA THR A 16 28.57 35.91 8.90
C THR A 16 29.71 35.26 8.12
N THR A 17 30.17 34.06 8.52
CA THR A 17 31.35 33.39 7.97
C THR A 17 31.03 32.02 7.35
N VAL A 18 29.82 31.51 7.53
CA VAL A 18 29.37 30.21 7.00
C VAL A 18 29.18 30.19 5.48
N ASP A 19 29.42 29.02 4.90
CA ASP A 19 29.28 28.75 3.47
C ASP A 19 27.83 28.94 2.97
N LYS A 20 27.65 28.95 1.66
CA LYS A 20 26.33 29.16 1.03
C LYS A 20 25.38 27.99 1.34
N GLU A 21 25.92 26.78 1.38
CA GLU A 21 25.21 25.53 1.64
C GLU A 21 24.54 25.58 3.02
N GLN A 22 25.25 26.05 4.05
CA GLN A 22 24.71 26.22 5.41
C GLN A 22 23.65 27.33 5.54
N ARG A 23 23.48 28.16 4.51
CA ARG A 23 22.47 29.23 4.42
C ARG A 23 21.31 28.87 3.47
N THR A 24 21.31 27.65 2.94
CA THR A 24 20.29 27.19 2.01
C THR A 24 19.12 26.60 2.78
N LEU A 25 17.89 27.03 2.47
CA LEU A 25 16.68 26.40 3.00
C LEU A 25 16.44 25.08 2.26
N GLU A 26 16.61 23.98 2.97
CA GLU A 26 16.34 22.64 2.47
C GLU A 26 14.97 22.18 2.96
N ILE A 27 14.03 21.96 2.03
CA ILE A 27 12.66 21.56 2.35
C ILE A 27 12.55 20.04 2.24
N LEU A 28 12.31 19.36 3.36
CA LEU A 28 12.12 17.90 3.39
C LEU A 28 10.70 17.52 2.95
N ASN A 29 9.68 18.16 3.53
CA ASN A 29 8.27 17.90 3.25
C ASN A 29 7.47 19.19 3.29
N VAL A 30 6.28 19.17 2.68
CA VAL A 30 5.31 20.28 2.71
C VAL A 30 3.92 19.76 3.13
N PRO A 31 3.08 20.58 3.78
CA PRO A 31 1.67 20.25 3.95
C PRO A 31 1.03 19.94 2.59
N SER A 32 0.23 18.88 2.56
CA SER A 32 -0.42 18.40 1.33
C SER A 32 -1.90 18.16 1.60
N LYS A 33 -2.72 18.15 0.54
CA LYS A 33 -4.17 17.99 0.66
C LYS A 33 -4.51 16.78 1.55
N PRO A 34 -5.17 17.00 2.70
CA PRO A 34 -5.43 15.94 3.66
C PRO A 34 -6.44 14.93 3.15
N ARG A 35 -6.39 13.73 3.75
CA ARG A 35 -7.32 12.61 3.52
C ARG A 35 -7.71 11.98 4.84
N SER A 36 -8.84 11.28 4.86
CA SER A 36 -9.26 10.53 6.03
C SER A 36 -8.16 9.60 6.54
N ALA A 37 -7.83 9.73 7.82
CA ALA A 37 -6.78 8.94 8.44
C ALA A 37 -7.27 7.54 8.83
N ARG A 38 -6.30 6.63 8.96
CA ARG A 38 -6.53 5.31 9.54
C ARG A 38 -6.23 5.38 11.03
N LEU A 39 -7.13 4.82 11.83
CA LEU A 39 -6.94 4.68 13.26
C LEU A 39 -5.86 3.62 13.54
N ASN A 40 -4.75 4.05 14.14
CA ASN A 40 -3.67 3.15 14.53
C ASN A 40 -4.15 2.20 15.63
N LEU A 41 -3.90 0.89 15.48
CA LEU A 41 -4.27 -0.11 16.48
C LEU A 41 -3.68 0.16 17.87
N GLN A 42 -2.54 0.84 17.93
CA GLN A 42 -1.90 1.23 19.20
C GLN A 42 -2.71 2.26 19.98
N PHE A 43 -3.59 3.02 19.34
CA PHE A 43 -4.46 3.99 20.02
C PHE A 43 -5.65 3.29 20.69
N LEU A 44 -6.08 2.13 20.19
CA LEU A 44 -7.30 1.47 20.64
C LEU A 44 -7.33 1.17 22.15
N PRO A 45 -6.26 0.62 22.77
CA PRO A 45 -6.27 0.37 24.21
C PRO A 45 -6.36 1.66 25.03
N VAL A 46 -5.76 2.76 24.56
CA VAL A 46 -5.83 4.07 25.24
C VAL A 46 -7.21 4.69 25.08
N ILE A 47 -7.78 4.68 23.88
CA ILE A 47 -9.14 5.16 23.62
C ILE A 47 -10.17 4.38 24.45
N GLU A 48 -10.06 3.05 24.53
CA GLU A 48 -10.94 2.21 25.34
C GLU A 48 -10.76 2.46 26.84
N ASP A 49 -9.53 2.70 27.31
CA ASP A 49 -9.29 3.03 28.72
C ASP A 49 -9.89 4.40 29.11
N ARG A 50 -9.82 5.38 28.20
CA ARG A 50 -10.34 6.75 28.40
C ARG A 50 -11.82 6.92 28.04
N ALA A 51 -12.49 5.84 27.64
CA ALA A 51 -13.91 5.88 27.33
C ALA A 51 -14.77 5.87 28.60
N VAL A 52 -15.78 6.75 28.66
CA VAL A 52 -16.81 6.73 29.72
C VAL A 52 -17.61 5.43 29.65
N ASP A 53 -18.01 5.04 28.44
CA ASP A 53 -18.63 3.75 28.13
C ASP A 53 -17.74 2.94 27.17
N LYS A 54 -17.05 1.94 27.73
CA LYS A 54 -16.11 1.08 26.99
C LYS A 54 -16.79 0.19 25.96
N ASP A 55 -18.02 -0.24 26.22
CA ASP A 55 -18.74 -1.11 25.29
C ASP A 55 -19.27 -0.29 24.11
N SER A 56 -19.78 0.92 24.37
CA SER A 56 -20.22 1.85 23.32
C SER A 56 -19.11 2.21 22.34
N VAL A 57 -17.90 2.53 22.82
CA VAL A 57 -16.77 2.85 21.91
C VAL A 57 -16.32 1.62 21.11
N ARG A 58 -16.36 0.43 21.73
CA ARG A 58 -16.01 -0.83 21.06
C ARG A 58 -16.99 -1.16 19.94
N GLU A 59 -18.28 -0.97 20.17
CA GLU A 59 -19.33 -1.14 19.15
C GLU A 59 -19.20 -0.10 18.03
N ALA A 60 -18.94 1.16 18.36
CA ALA A 60 -18.75 2.22 17.38
C ALA A 60 -17.56 1.95 16.45
N ILE A 61 -16.40 1.59 17.01
CA ILE A 61 -15.19 1.24 16.23
C ILE A 61 -15.44 -0.04 15.41
N GLY A 62 -16.14 -1.02 15.98
CA GLY A 62 -16.56 -2.22 15.26
C GLY A 62 -17.45 -1.91 14.05
N SER A 63 -18.42 -1.02 14.21
CA SER A 63 -19.31 -0.57 13.13
C SER A 63 -18.56 0.18 12.03
N MET A 64 -17.64 1.08 12.39
CA MET A 64 -16.78 1.78 11.42
C MET A 64 -15.91 0.79 10.62
N LEU A 65 -15.30 -0.18 11.30
CA LEU A 65 -14.52 -1.23 10.64
C LEU A 65 -15.39 -2.08 9.71
N GLN A 66 -16.58 -2.47 10.16
CA GLN A 66 -17.53 -3.25 9.36
C GLN A 66 -17.95 -2.48 8.11
N SER A 67 -18.35 -1.21 8.24
CA SER A 67 -18.75 -0.37 7.11
C SER A 67 -17.60 -0.16 6.14
N SER A 68 -16.39 0.14 6.63
CA SER A 68 -15.19 0.31 5.79
C SER A 68 -14.85 -0.97 5.02
N LEU A 69 -14.86 -2.13 5.68
CA LEU A 69 -14.59 -3.42 5.02
C LEU A 69 -15.68 -3.76 4.00
N GLN A 70 -16.96 -3.57 4.35
CA GLN A 70 -18.05 -3.87 3.44
C GLN A 70 -18.02 -2.97 2.21
N ASN A 71 -17.77 -1.68 2.36
CA ASN A 71 -17.64 -0.74 1.24
C ASN A 71 -16.46 -1.11 0.33
N GLU A 72 -15.29 -1.40 0.91
CA GLU A 72 -14.11 -1.77 0.14
C GLU A 72 -14.31 -3.10 -0.63
N LEU A 73 -14.96 -4.08 -0.02
CA LEU A 73 -15.19 -5.39 -0.63
C LEU A 73 -16.36 -5.38 -1.64
N ASN A 74 -17.42 -4.61 -1.36
CA ASN A 74 -18.53 -4.43 -2.29
C ASN A 74 -18.12 -3.65 -3.54
N SER A 75 -17.33 -2.57 -3.38
CA SER A 75 -16.87 -1.75 -4.52
C SER A 75 -16.15 -2.58 -5.58
N GLN A 76 -15.36 -3.57 -5.16
CA GLN A 76 -14.70 -4.48 -6.09
C GLN A 76 -15.70 -5.39 -6.81
N LYS A 77 -16.66 -5.94 -6.07
CA LYS A 77 -17.69 -6.83 -6.63
C LYS A 77 -18.55 -6.09 -7.64
N GLU A 78 -18.92 -4.85 -7.34
CA GLU A 78 -19.63 -3.95 -8.26
C GLU A 78 -18.79 -3.66 -9.50
N ALA A 79 -17.51 -3.31 -9.31
CA ALA A 79 -16.60 -3.05 -10.43
C ALA A 79 -16.46 -4.28 -11.36
N LEU A 80 -16.53 -5.51 -10.83
CA LEU A 80 -16.47 -6.74 -11.59
C LEU A 80 -17.63 -6.92 -12.60
N GLU A 81 -18.74 -6.18 -12.44
CA GLU A 81 -19.89 -6.27 -13.35
C GLU A 81 -19.59 -5.71 -14.74
N GLN A 82 -18.70 -4.73 -14.85
CA GLN A 82 -18.31 -4.15 -16.15
C GLN A 82 -16.78 -4.12 -16.30
N PRO A 83 -16.21 -4.67 -17.39
CA PRO A 83 -14.76 -4.69 -17.60
C PRO A 83 -14.07 -3.32 -17.45
N ILE A 84 -14.75 -2.24 -17.87
CA ILE A 84 -14.21 -0.88 -17.78
C ILE A 84 -14.14 -0.36 -16.33
N GLN A 85 -15.14 -0.67 -15.50
CA GLN A 85 -15.12 -0.34 -14.07
C GLN A 85 -14.09 -1.20 -13.35
N PHE A 86 -14.02 -2.50 -13.69
CA PHE A 86 -13.03 -3.39 -13.10
C PHE A 86 -11.61 -2.95 -13.41
N ARG A 87 -11.34 -2.53 -14.65
CA ARG A 87 -10.04 -1.97 -15.05
C ARG A 87 -9.68 -0.72 -14.25
N GLN A 88 -10.62 0.20 -14.06
CA GLN A 88 -10.41 1.39 -13.22
C GLN A 88 -10.09 0.99 -11.77
N TRP A 89 -10.91 0.09 -11.21
CA TRP A 89 -10.75 -0.38 -9.84
C TRP A 89 -9.37 -1.01 -9.60
N VAL A 90 -8.89 -1.86 -10.53
CA VAL A 90 -7.55 -2.48 -10.44
C VAL A 90 -6.46 -1.41 -10.45
N GLN A 91 -6.57 -0.39 -11.30
CA GLN A 91 -5.61 0.70 -11.36
C GLN A 91 -5.58 1.52 -10.06
N GLU A 92 -6.75 1.86 -9.50
CA GLU A 92 -6.87 2.64 -8.27
C GLU A 92 -6.35 1.90 -7.04
N ASN A 93 -6.41 0.55 -7.08
CA ASN A 93 -5.99 -0.32 -5.99
C ASN A 93 -4.59 -0.94 -6.19
N SER A 94 -3.87 -0.57 -7.25
CA SER A 94 -2.52 -1.09 -7.53
C SER A 94 -1.45 -0.48 -6.62
N PHE A 95 -0.57 -1.35 -6.08
CA PHE A 95 0.57 -0.94 -5.26
C PHE A 95 1.73 -0.32 -6.08
N HIS A 96 1.80 -0.63 -7.37
CA HIS A 96 2.95 -0.36 -8.26
C HIS A 96 2.72 0.81 -9.22
N LYS A 97 1.77 1.69 -8.90
CA LYS A 97 1.33 2.79 -9.79
C LYS A 97 2.42 3.80 -10.18
N HIS A 98 3.51 3.89 -9.43
CA HIS A 98 4.63 4.79 -9.71
C HIS A 98 5.75 4.11 -10.51
N ASP A 99 5.80 2.78 -10.56
CA ASP A 99 6.88 2.03 -11.23
C ASP A 99 6.88 2.36 -12.74
N ARG A 100 5.70 2.51 -13.32
CA ARG A 100 5.53 2.99 -14.71
C ARG A 100 6.18 4.35 -14.96
N ALA A 101 6.07 5.28 -14.01
CA ALA A 101 6.62 6.64 -14.14
C ALA A 101 8.15 6.65 -14.03
N VAL A 102 8.73 5.74 -13.25
CA VAL A 102 10.18 5.61 -13.07
C VAL A 102 10.82 4.90 -14.26
N LEU A 103 10.20 3.81 -14.75
CA LEU A 103 10.77 2.96 -15.79
C LEU A 103 10.45 3.45 -17.21
N GLY A 104 9.34 4.18 -17.39
CA GLY A 104 8.85 4.58 -18.72
C GLY A 104 8.24 3.45 -19.54
N TYR A 105 8.06 2.25 -18.96
CA TYR A 105 7.37 1.12 -19.57
C TYR A 105 6.82 0.18 -18.48
N VAL A 106 5.94 -0.75 -18.85
CA VAL A 106 5.49 -1.82 -17.94
C VAL A 106 6.49 -2.98 -18.01
N PRO A 107 7.15 -3.39 -16.90
CA PRO A 107 8.14 -4.46 -16.93
C PRO A 107 7.47 -5.83 -17.11
N TYR A 108 8.07 -6.67 -17.97
CA TYR A 108 7.61 -8.03 -18.28
C TYR A 108 8.54 -9.07 -17.68
N GLN A 109 7.99 -10.27 -17.48
CA GLN A 109 8.72 -11.49 -17.13
C GLN A 109 8.21 -12.63 -18.03
N GLY A 110 8.94 -12.85 -19.13
CA GLY A 110 8.43 -13.64 -20.25
C GLY A 110 7.33 -12.89 -21.00
N GLY A 111 6.21 -13.58 -21.28
CA GLY A 111 5.05 -13.03 -22.00
C GLY A 111 4.03 -12.27 -21.13
N LEU A 112 4.23 -12.19 -19.82
CA LEU A 112 3.35 -11.48 -18.87
C LEU A 112 4.05 -10.27 -18.25
N PRO A 113 3.31 -9.20 -17.88
CA PRO A 113 3.77 -8.23 -16.91
C PRO A 113 4.24 -8.88 -15.59
N GLN A 114 5.11 -8.20 -14.86
CA GLN A 114 5.64 -8.70 -13.57
C GLN A 114 4.57 -8.74 -12.46
N GLU A 115 3.73 -7.71 -12.40
CA GLU A 115 2.73 -7.55 -11.34
C GLU A 115 1.36 -8.08 -11.76
N ASP A 116 0.65 -8.73 -10.82
CA ASP A 116 -0.65 -9.36 -11.08
C ASP A 116 -1.70 -8.36 -11.56
N GLU A 117 -1.71 -7.14 -10.99
CA GLU A 117 -2.59 -6.04 -11.38
C GLU A 117 -2.35 -5.60 -12.84
N GLU A 118 -1.08 -5.59 -13.28
CA GLU A 118 -0.71 -5.26 -14.66
C GLU A 118 -1.10 -6.36 -15.64
N ILE A 119 -1.00 -7.62 -15.24
CA ILE A 119 -1.49 -8.76 -16.02
C ILE A 119 -3.01 -8.62 -16.22
N ILE A 120 -3.76 -8.37 -15.13
CA ILE A 120 -5.22 -8.17 -15.19
C ILE A 120 -5.56 -7.03 -16.15
N ASN A 121 -4.90 -5.87 -16.01
CA ASN A 121 -5.12 -4.71 -16.88
C ASN A 121 -4.84 -5.04 -18.36
N CYS A 122 -3.70 -5.66 -18.67
CA CYS A 122 -3.35 -6.04 -20.03
C CYS A 122 -4.37 -6.99 -20.67
N MET A 123 -4.89 -7.95 -19.89
CA MET A 123 -5.93 -8.85 -20.37
C MET A 123 -7.28 -8.14 -20.58
N LEU A 124 -7.66 -7.24 -19.68
CA LEU A 124 -8.88 -6.43 -19.85
C LEU A 124 -8.82 -5.54 -21.09
N ASP A 125 -7.67 -4.93 -21.39
CA ASP A 125 -7.47 -4.13 -22.61
C ASP A 125 -7.63 -4.96 -23.89
N ALA A 126 -7.20 -6.21 -23.84
CA ALA A 126 -7.33 -7.14 -24.95
C ALA A 126 -8.77 -7.65 -25.17
N GLY A 127 -9.69 -7.34 -24.25
CA GLY A 127 -11.07 -7.78 -24.29
C GLY A 127 -11.32 -9.12 -23.60
N PHE A 128 -10.45 -9.56 -22.70
CA PHE A 128 -10.77 -10.70 -21.82
C PHE A 128 -11.74 -10.28 -20.72
N GLU A 129 -12.65 -11.19 -20.38
CA GLU A 129 -13.61 -10.99 -19.30
C GLU A 129 -13.24 -11.83 -18.07
N PRO A 130 -13.14 -11.24 -16.85
CA PRO A 130 -12.77 -11.96 -15.64
C PRO A 130 -13.70 -13.11 -15.25
N LYS A 131 -14.98 -13.04 -15.65
CA LYS A 131 -15.99 -14.06 -15.36
C LYS A 131 -15.98 -15.22 -16.38
N ALA A 132 -15.36 -15.02 -17.56
CA ALA A 132 -15.37 -16.00 -18.65
C ALA A 132 -14.03 -16.73 -18.83
N ASN A 133 -12.89 -16.07 -18.57
CA ASN A 133 -11.56 -16.65 -18.75
C ASN A 133 -10.99 -17.21 -17.43
N LYS A 134 -10.76 -18.54 -17.37
CA LYS A 134 -10.31 -19.22 -16.14
C LYS A 134 -9.01 -18.68 -15.55
N PHE A 135 -8.03 -18.31 -16.38
CA PHE A 135 -6.75 -17.77 -15.89
C PHE A 135 -6.96 -16.40 -15.24
N LEU A 136 -7.72 -15.52 -15.89
CA LEU A 136 -8.05 -14.20 -15.36
C LEU A 136 -8.92 -14.28 -14.10
N THR A 137 -9.87 -15.21 -14.04
CA THR A 137 -10.67 -15.51 -12.84
C THR A 137 -9.78 -15.90 -11.66
N ASP A 138 -8.87 -16.85 -11.86
CA ASP A 138 -7.99 -17.36 -10.81
C ASP A 138 -7.02 -16.27 -10.31
N LEU A 139 -6.47 -15.49 -11.24
CA LEU A 139 -5.60 -14.37 -10.93
C LEU A 139 -6.34 -13.30 -10.12
N THR A 140 -7.53 -12.89 -10.58
CA THR A 140 -8.39 -11.92 -9.90
C THR A 140 -8.72 -12.37 -8.48
N PHE A 141 -9.09 -13.65 -8.30
CA PHE A 141 -9.37 -14.20 -6.97
C PHE A 141 -8.12 -14.24 -6.09
N ALA A 142 -6.95 -14.61 -6.64
CA ALA A 142 -5.69 -14.64 -5.91
C ALA A 142 -5.26 -13.25 -5.43
N THR A 143 -5.36 -12.22 -6.29
CA THR A 143 -5.11 -10.82 -5.95
C THR A 143 -6.05 -10.37 -4.84
N GLN A 144 -7.34 -10.71 -4.94
CA GLN A 144 -8.30 -10.34 -3.90
C GLN A 144 -8.01 -11.05 -2.56
N ARG A 145 -7.66 -12.34 -2.60
CA ARG A 145 -7.27 -13.06 -1.38
C ARG A 145 -6.05 -12.41 -0.72
N LYS A 146 -5.03 -12.02 -1.49
CA LYS A 146 -3.83 -11.31 -0.99
C LYS A 146 -4.21 -9.97 -0.33
N LYS A 147 -5.15 -9.24 -0.92
CA LYS A 147 -5.70 -7.99 -0.36
C LYS A 147 -6.44 -8.25 0.96
N CYS A 148 -7.34 -9.23 1.00
CA CYS A 148 -8.07 -9.66 2.19
C CYS A 148 -7.14 -10.08 3.34
N GLU A 149 -6.07 -10.83 3.05
CA GLU A 149 -5.08 -11.20 4.07
C GLU A 149 -4.33 -9.98 4.62
N THR A 150 -4.06 -8.99 3.77
CA THR A 150 -3.46 -7.72 4.21
C THR A 150 -4.41 -6.94 5.12
N LEU A 151 -5.70 -6.86 4.76
CA LEU A 151 -6.74 -6.23 5.58
C LEU A 151 -6.91 -6.93 6.93
N LYS A 152 -6.91 -8.27 6.95
CA LYS A 152 -6.97 -9.09 8.17
C LYS A 152 -5.77 -8.87 9.10
N LYS A 153 -4.58 -8.63 8.54
CA LYS A 153 -3.35 -8.41 9.32
C LYS A 153 -3.24 -6.98 9.85
N LYS A 154 -3.54 -5.98 9.02
CA LYS A 154 -3.37 -4.57 9.38
C LYS A 154 -4.56 -3.98 10.13
N LEU A 155 -5.76 -4.54 9.99
CA LEU A 155 -7.02 -4.01 10.53
C LEU A 155 -7.10 -2.50 10.29
N ASN A 156 -7.06 -2.10 9.01
CA ASN A 156 -7.11 -0.71 8.61
C ASN A 156 -8.49 -0.13 8.92
N ILE A 157 -8.69 0.37 10.15
CA ILE A 157 -9.91 1.05 10.54
C ILE A 157 -9.84 2.47 9.98
N THR A 158 -10.57 2.74 8.91
CA THR A 158 -10.70 4.10 8.38
C THR A 158 -11.73 4.84 9.21
N VAL A 159 -11.35 5.98 9.77
CA VAL A 159 -12.28 6.88 10.46
C VAL A 159 -12.46 8.10 9.57
N GLY A 160 -13.63 8.21 8.92
CA GLY A 160 -13.89 9.26 7.92
C GLY A 160 -13.61 10.66 8.47
N ARG A 161 -14.11 10.93 9.68
CA ARG A 161 -13.92 12.18 10.43
C ARG A 161 -12.61 12.21 11.24
N SER A 162 -11.50 11.88 10.57
CA SER A 162 -10.16 11.99 11.14
C SER A 162 -9.09 12.30 10.09
N VAL A 163 -7.97 12.87 10.49
CA VAL A 163 -6.88 13.32 9.59
C VAL A 163 -5.53 13.31 10.31
N ASN A 164 -4.42 13.15 9.57
CA ASN A 164 -3.08 13.39 10.09
C ASN A 164 -2.56 14.73 9.54
N LEU A 165 -2.20 15.67 10.41
CA LEU A 165 -1.76 17.01 10.03
C LEU A 165 -0.47 17.39 10.76
N TYR A 166 0.35 18.23 10.13
CA TYR A 166 1.51 18.83 10.79
C TYR A 166 1.06 19.68 11.97
N MET A 167 1.73 19.49 13.11
CA MET A 167 1.54 20.34 14.27
C MET A 167 2.32 21.64 14.05
N VAL A 168 1.67 22.77 14.27
CA VAL A 168 2.30 24.09 14.29
C VAL A 168 1.87 24.84 15.54
N VAL A 169 2.65 25.84 15.95
CA VAL A 169 2.36 26.64 17.15
C VAL A 169 1.73 27.97 16.77
N ASP A 170 0.78 28.42 17.59
CA ASP A 170 0.19 29.74 17.49
C ASP A 170 1.15 30.83 17.96
N PHE A 171 1.89 31.42 17.03
CA PHE A 171 2.78 32.54 17.33
C PHE A 171 2.06 33.87 17.58
N LEU A 172 0.75 33.96 17.28
CA LEU A 172 -0.05 35.17 17.52
C LEU A 172 -0.67 35.19 18.92
N GLY A 173 -0.77 34.04 19.59
CA GLY A 173 -1.30 33.91 20.96
C GLY A 173 -2.81 34.14 21.05
N VAL A 174 -3.55 33.81 19.98
CA VAL A 174 -5.01 33.98 19.85
C VAL A 174 -5.80 32.75 20.32
N LEU A 175 -5.17 31.58 20.42
CA LEU A 175 -5.76 30.35 20.97
C LEU A 175 -5.55 30.26 22.49
N GLU A 176 -6.61 29.96 23.23
CA GLU A 176 -6.53 29.65 24.67
C GLU A 176 -5.98 28.23 24.93
N GLU A 177 -5.62 27.93 26.19
CA GLU A 177 -5.18 26.58 26.56
C GLU A 177 -6.28 25.55 26.22
N ASN A 178 -5.89 24.46 25.55
CA ASN A 178 -6.78 23.42 25.00
C ASN A 178 -7.66 23.84 23.81
N GLU A 179 -7.46 25.04 23.25
CA GLU A 179 -7.97 25.41 21.93
C GLU A 179 -6.96 25.06 20.83
N VAL A 180 -7.46 24.58 19.69
CA VAL A 180 -6.69 24.36 18.47
C VAL A 180 -7.39 24.99 17.26
N HIS A 181 -6.62 25.40 16.25
CA HIS A 181 -7.16 25.88 14.97
C HIS A 181 -6.88 24.87 13.87
N LEU A 182 -7.88 24.64 13.01
CA LEU A 182 -7.76 23.75 11.85
C LEU A 182 -8.68 24.23 10.72
N GLY A 183 -8.07 24.58 9.59
CA GLY A 183 -8.74 24.86 8.32
C GLY A 183 -8.19 23.96 7.21
N PHE A 184 -9.03 23.60 6.24
CA PHE A 184 -8.66 22.83 5.06
C PHE A 184 -8.55 23.74 3.85
N SER A 185 -7.54 23.53 3.01
CA SER A 185 -7.32 24.32 1.79
C SER A 185 -8.42 24.11 0.74
N THR A 186 -9.05 22.93 0.75
CA THR A 186 -10.21 22.57 -0.06
C THR A 186 -11.20 21.82 0.80
N ALA A 187 -12.44 21.66 0.32
CA ALA A 187 -13.47 20.97 1.08
C ALA A 187 -13.03 19.53 1.40
N PHE A 188 -13.08 19.17 2.69
CA PHE A 188 -12.71 17.85 3.18
C PHE A 188 -13.95 16.96 3.21
N GLU A 189 -13.95 15.94 2.36
CA GLU A 189 -15.01 14.95 2.24
C GLU A 189 -14.72 13.78 3.18
N ALA A 190 -15.29 13.82 4.39
CA ALA A 190 -15.16 12.72 5.36
C ALA A 190 -16.19 11.62 5.10
N ASP A 191 -17.43 12.02 4.79
CA ASP A 191 -18.58 11.17 4.52
C ASP A 191 -19.68 11.99 3.81
N ALA A 192 -20.83 11.37 3.50
CA ALA A 192 -21.93 12.02 2.79
C ALA A 192 -22.53 13.23 3.54
N GLU A 193 -22.35 13.31 4.87
CA GLU A 193 -22.89 14.38 5.72
C GLU A 193 -21.84 15.45 6.04
N TRP A 194 -20.56 15.17 5.81
CA TRP A 194 -19.45 16.04 6.17
C TRP A 194 -18.53 16.35 4.99
N ASN A 195 -18.85 17.46 4.33
CA ASN A 195 -18.05 18.09 3.27
C ASN A 195 -17.88 19.58 3.59
N ARG A 196 -16.76 19.96 4.24
CA ARG A 196 -16.54 21.33 4.75
C ARG A 196 -15.06 21.71 4.70
N THR A 197 -14.78 23.01 4.62
CA THR A 197 -13.41 23.57 4.68
C THR A 197 -12.97 23.92 6.09
N MET A 198 -13.88 23.96 7.06
CA MET A 198 -13.59 24.36 8.44
C MET A 198 -14.17 23.35 9.43
N LEU A 199 -13.42 23.12 10.51
CA LEU A 199 -13.83 22.29 11.63
C LEU A 199 -14.05 23.17 12.88
N GLN A 200 -15.09 22.87 13.65
CA GLN A 200 -15.37 23.50 14.93
C GLN A 200 -15.93 22.48 15.92
N GLY A 201 -15.65 22.67 17.21
CA GLY A 201 -16.13 21.83 18.30
C GLY A 201 -15.08 20.85 18.81
N ALA A 202 -15.50 19.88 19.62
CA ALA A 202 -14.58 18.96 20.27
C ALA A 202 -13.88 18.02 19.27
N ALA A 203 -12.59 17.77 19.49
CA ALA A 203 -11.80 16.78 18.77
C ALA A 203 -10.86 16.06 19.73
N VAL A 204 -10.39 14.88 19.32
CA VAL A 204 -9.28 14.16 19.96
C VAL A 204 -8.04 14.29 19.09
N VAL A 205 -6.91 14.62 19.71
CA VAL A 205 -5.60 14.69 19.09
C VAL A 205 -4.66 13.66 19.72
N ALA A 206 -3.83 13.03 18.89
CA ALA A 206 -2.84 12.04 19.32
C ALA A 206 -1.62 12.05 18.40
N ARG A 207 -0.47 11.61 18.91
CA ARG A 207 0.72 11.31 18.10
C ARG A 207 0.99 9.82 18.12
N SER A 208 1.46 9.26 17.01
CA SER A 208 1.87 7.85 16.96
C SER A 208 3.35 7.72 17.34
N PRO A 209 3.72 6.82 18.26
CA PRO A 209 2.86 5.94 19.07
C PRO A 209 2.27 6.65 20.30
N ALA A 210 1.12 6.17 20.80
CA ALA A 210 0.58 6.56 22.10
C ALA A 210 0.84 5.45 23.12
N HIS A 211 1.49 5.80 24.23
CA HIS A 211 1.95 4.86 25.24
C HIS A 211 1.35 5.13 26.62
N PHE A 212 1.25 6.39 27.01
CA PHE A 212 0.51 6.79 28.21
C PHE A 212 -0.96 7.00 27.88
N ILE A 213 -1.80 6.88 28.90
CA ILE A 213 -3.23 7.17 28.81
C ILE A 213 -3.52 8.66 28.57
N SER A 214 -2.53 9.53 28.83
CA SER A 214 -2.56 10.97 28.52
C SER A 214 -1.93 11.34 27.17
N ASP A 215 -1.36 10.38 26.42
CA ASP A 215 -0.79 10.68 25.08
C ASP A 215 -1.87 11.00 24.02
N ILE A 216 -3.14 10.83 24.39
CA ILE A 216 -4.32 11.19 23.60
C ILE A 216 -5.08 12.27 24.38
N GLN A 217 -5.33 13.41 23.76
CA GLN A 217 -5.93 14.58 24.39
C GLN A 217 -7.17 15.04 23.62
N LYS A 218 -8.26 15.28 24.33
CA LYS A 218 -9.47 15.97 23.88
C LYS A 218 -9.27 17.48 24.00
N VAL A 219 -9.54 18.17 22.91
CA VAL A 219 -9.35 19.61 22.72
C VAL A 219 -10.57 20.23 22.06
N ASN A 220 -10.65 21.56 22.04
CA ASN A 220 -11.70 22.29 21.34
C ASN A 220 -11.14 22.94 20.07
N VAL A 221 -11.69 22.60 18.92
CA VAL A 221 -11.34 23.22 17.64
C VAL A 221 -12.11 24.54 17.52
N VAL A 222 -11.37 25.64 17.45
CA VAL A 222 -11.90 26.99 17.36
C VAL A 222 -11.31 27.67 16.14
N PHE A 223 -12.19 28.13 15.25
CA PHE A 223 -11.77 28.94 14.12
C PHE A 223 -11.37 30.34 14.60
N LYS A 224 -10.20 30.81 14.17
CA LYS A 224 -9.64 32.12 14.47
C LYS A 224 -9.34 32.77 13.11
N PRO A 225 -10.03 33.86 12.72
CA PRO A 225 -9.82 34.53 11.44
C PRO A 225 -8.36 34.92 11.19
N GLU A 226 -7.62 35.22 12.26
CA GLU A 226 -6.20 35.59 12.25
C GLU A 226 -5.29 34.44 11.77
N LEU A 227 -5.77 33.20 11.84
CA LEU A 227 -5.05 32.00 11.43
C LEU A 227 -5.62 31.39 10.14
N ALA A 228 -6.58 32.05 9.48
CA ALA A 228 -7.34 31.47 8.36
C ALA A 228 -6.48 31.02 7.17
N ASP A 229 -5.33 31.66 6.94
CA ASP A 229 -4.40 31.31 5.87
C ASP A 229 -3.56 30.05 6.19
N LEU A 230 -3.55 29.59 7.46
CA LEU A 230 -2.86 28.37 7.89
C LEU A 230 -3.74 27.14 7.65
N THR A 231 -3.82 26.72 6.39
CA THR A 231 -4.59 25.55 5.96
C THR A 231 -3.75 24.27 5.96
N ASP A 232 -4.42 23.12 6.11
CA ASP A 232 -3.83 21.77 6.06
C ASP A 232 -2.75 21.51 7.13
N VAL A 233 -2.85 22.22 8.25
CA VAL A 233 -2.07 22.05 9.48
C VAL A 233 -3.00 22.13 10.69
N VAL A 234 -2.55 21.67 11.85
CA VAL A 234 -3.24 21.92 13.12
C VAL A 234 -2.41 22.86 13.97
N VAL A 235 -2.98 24.02 14.30
CA VAL A 235 -2.32 25.05 15.11
C VAL A 235 -2.66 24.82 16.57
N PHE A 236 -1.65 24.60 17.39
CA PHE A 236 -1.78 24.43 18.84
C PHE A 236 -1.51 25.74 19.56
N SER A 237 -2.23 25.97 20.67
CA SER A 237 -2.00 27.14 21.52
C SER A 237 -0.56 27.20 22.05
N SER A 238 0.00 28.40 22.10
CA SER A 238 1.26 28.71 22.79
C SER A 238 1.06 29.02 24.28
N LYS A 239 -0.17 28.90 24.80
CA LYS A 239 -0.55 29.16 26.20
C LYS A 239 -0.64 27.86 27.00
N GLY A 240 -0.70 28.00 28.32
CA GLY A 240 -0.73 26.88 29.26
C GLY A 240 0.63 26.54 29.84
N ASN A 241 0.66 25.58 30.76
CA ASN A 241 1.88 25.19 31.49
C ASN A 241 2.77 24.20 30.72
N VAL A 242 2.15 23.33 29.91
CA VAL A 242 2.82 22.29 29.14
C VAL A 242 2.31 22.37 27.69
N PRO A 243 3.19 22.50 26.69
CA PRO A 243 2.79 22.50 25.28
C PRO A 243 1.95 21.27 24.93
N LEU A 244 0.92 21.46 24.11
CA LEU A 244 0.04 20.34 23.74
C LEU A 244 0.83 19.24 23.00
N ALA A 245 1.79 19.59 22.15
CA ALA A 245 2.65 18.61 21.45
C ALA A 245 3.41 17.69 22.43
N ASP A 246 3.94 18.25 23.52
CA ASP A 246 4.66 17.50 24.56
C ASP A 246 3.72 16.52 25.29
N LYS A 247 2.45 16.92 25.53
CA LYS A 247 1.43 16.00 26.06
C LYS A 247 1.16 14.82 25.12
N LEU A 248 1.43 14.93 23.82
CA LEU A 248 1.22 13.87 22.82
C LEU A 248 2.47 13.00 22.67
N SER A 249 2.77 12.23 23.72
CA SER A 249 3.92 11.33 23.78
C SER A 249 5.28 12.04 23.68
N GLY A 250 5.43 13.23 24.26
CA GLY A 250 6.67 14.02 24.21
C GLY A 250 7.00 14.54 22.82
N GLY A 251 5.98 14.86 22.01
CA GLY A 251 6.18 15.40 20.66
C GLY A 251 6.57 16.88 20.67
N ASP A 252 6.99 17.37 19.51
CA ASP A 252 7.33 18.78 19.30
C ASP A 252 6.77 19.32 17.97
N TYR A 253 7.36 20.39 17.44
CA TYR A 253 6.94 21.07 16.22
C TYR A 253 8.01 20.99 15.11
N ASP A 254 8.93 20.02 15.15
CA ASP A 254 10.03 19.87 14.17
C ASP A 254 9.65 19.14 12.87
N GLY A 255 8.39 18.69 12.78
CA GLY A 255 7.88 17.86 11.70
C GLY A 255 6.87 16.80 12.14
N ASP A 256 6.58 16.70 13.43
CA ASP A 256 5.59 15.77 13.96
C ASP A 256 4.17 15.99 13.41
N LEU A 257 3.45 14.88 13.22
CA LEU A 257 2.06 14.84 12.77
C LEU A 257 1.12 14.47 13.93
N ALA A 258 0.03 15.21 14.08
CA ALA A 258 -1.07 14.84 14.95
C ALA A 258 -2.18 14.13 14.16
N TRP A 259 -2.61 12.98 14.66
CA TRP A 259 -3.90 12.40 14.32
C TRP A 259 -4.99 13.21 15.02
N VAL A 260 -5.83 13.90 14.25
CA VAL A 260 -6.98 14.69 14.72
C VAL A 260 -8.26 13.96 14.34
N CYS A 261 -9.14 13.73 15.31
CA CYS A 261 -10.40 13.00 15.13
C CYS A 261 -11.57 13.78 15.71
N TRP A 262 -12.60 14.02 14.90
CA TRP A 262 -13.83 14.69 15.31
C TRP A 262 -15.06 13.77 15.17
N GLU A 263 -14.84 12.45 15.15
CA GLU A 263 -15.92 11.46 15.11
C GLU A 263 -16.72 11.49 16.42
N PRO A 264 -18.01 11.90 16.42
CA PRO A 264 -18.78 12.09 17.65
C PRO A 264 -18.84 10.85 18.54
N SER A 265 -18.91 9.64 17.97
CA SER A 265 -18.97 8.40 18.76
C SER A 265 -17.68 8.08 19.53
N ILE A 266 -16.53 8.64 19.10
CA ILE A 266 -15.26 8.55 19.83
C ILE A 266 -15.12 9.76 20.76
N VAL A 267 -15.26 10.97 20.22
CA VAL A 267 -14.94 12.21 20.94
C VAL A 267 -15.86 12.44 22.14
N ASN A 268 -17.17 12.25 21.99
CA ASN A 268 -18.12 12.51 23.07
C ASN A 268 -17.94 11.55 24.25
N ASN A 269 -17.42 10.37 23.98
CA ASN A 269 -17.20 9.32 24.96
C ASN A 269 -15.79 9.35 25.56
N PHE A 270 -14.90 10.25 25.14
CA PHE A 270 -13.51 10.32 25.60
C PHE A 270 -13.31 11.35 26.73
N GLU A 271 -12.57 10.96 27.76
CA GLU A 271 -12.13 11.82 28.88
C GLU A 271 -10.61 11.94 28.96
N ASN A 272 -10.12 13.17 29.20
CA ASN A 272 -8.69 13.43 29.35
C ASN A 272 -8.14 12.80 30.64
N ALA A 273 -6.96 12.19 30.51
CA ALA A 273 -6.12 11.88 31.65
C ALA A 273 -5.12 13.02 31.90
N GLU A 274 -4.77 13.22 33.16
CA GLU A 274 -3.64 14.07 33.51
C GLU A 274 -2.32 13.45 33.02
N VAL A 275 -1.34 14.32 32.72
CA VAL A 275 0.00 13.89 32.36
C VAL A 275 0.62 13.16 33.55
N GLN A 276 0.96 11.89 33.36
CA GLN A 276 1.47 11.04 34.43
C GLN A 276 2.94 11.37 34.71
N LYS A 277 3.32 11.39 35.99
CA LYS A 277 4.74 11.52 36.37
C LYS A 277 5.53 10.28 35.92
N HIS A 278 6.60 10.53 35.16
CA HIS A 278 7.53 9.48 34.76
C HIS A 278 8.07 8.69 35.95
N ALA A 279 8.19 7.37 35.77
CA ALA A 279 8.84 6.50 36.75
C ALA A 279 10.35 6.77 36.79
N ASP A 280 10.96 6.63 37.96
CA ASP A 280 12.42 6.69 38.07
C ASP A 280 13.03 5.38 37.58
N LEU A 281 13.74 5.46 36.44
CA LEU A 281 14.41 4.33 35.80
C LEU A 281 15.94 4.47 35.81
N SER A 282 16.48 5.40 36.59
CA SER A 282 17.92 5.69 36.68
C SER A 282 18.76 4.47 37.07
N GLN A 283 18.19 3.51 37.80
CA GLN A 283 18.86 2.27 38.15
C GLN A 283 19.08 1.30 36.96
N TYR A 284 18.35 1.48 35.86
CA TYR A 284 18.45 0.64 34.66
C TYR A 284 19.06 1.38 33.46
N LEU A 285 18.82 2.69 33.37
CA LEU A 285 19.28 3.53 32.26
C LEU A 285 20.57 4.25 32.63
N ARG A 286 21.63 4.02 31.85
CA ARG A 286 22.88 4.78 31.96
C ARG A 286 22.93 5.80 30.83
N THR A 287 23.54 6.96 31.07
CA THR A 287 23.76 7.97 30.02
C THR A 287 25.23 8.26 29.91
N ASP A 288 25.79 8.11 28.70
CA ASP A 288 27.10 8.65 28.38
C ASP A 288 26.96 10.14 28.06
N ARG A 289 27.55 10.99 28.90
CA ARG A 289 27.51 12.45 28.78
C ARG A 289 28.88 13.04 28.47
N ILE A 290 29.84 12.22 28.01
CA ILE A 290 31.16 12.70 27.62
C ILE A 290 31.02 13.73 26.50
N GLN A 291 31.48 14.95 26.75
CA GLN A 291 31.40 16.03 25.79
C GLN A 291 32.62 16.04 24.86
N PHE A 292 32.45 16.47 23.61
CA PHE A 292 33.55 16.56 22.65
C PHE A 292 34.74 17.40 23.18
N ARG A 293 34.48 18.47 23.95
CA ARG A 293 35.53 19.29 24.58
C ARG A 293 36.41 18.50 25.56
N GLN A 294 35.91 17.41 26.15
CA GLN A 294 36.68 16.54 27.03
C GLN A 294 37.58 15.60 26.22
N LEU A 295 37.07 15.04 25.12
CA LEU A 295 37.86 14.25 24.15
C LEU A 295 38.98 15.10 23.52
N LEU A 296 38.67 16.36 23.17
CA LEU A 296 39.68 17.28 22.65
C LEU A 296 40.79 17.56 23.66
N LYS A 297 40.45 17.64 24.96
CA LYS A 297 41.45 17.83 26.02
C LYS A 297 42.31 16.58 26.23
N SER A 298 41.74 15.37 26.18
CA SER A 298 42.52 14.12 26.35
C SER A 298 43.53 13.92 25.22
N HIS A 299 43.20 14.37 24.00
CA HIS A 299 44.10 14.34 22.84
C HIS A 299 44.98 15.59 22.70
N LYS A 300 45.23 16.35 23.78
CA LYS A 300 46.10 17.54 23.75
C LYS A 300 45.71 18.59 22.68
N LYS A 301 44.41 18.74 22.41
CA LYS A 301 43.82 19.59 21.36
C LYS A 301 44.09 19.14 19.92
N ASP A 302 44.51 17.91 19.70
CA ASP A 302 44.49 17.30 18.37
C ASP A 302 43.05 17.02 17.95
N LEU A 303 42.57 17.79 16.98
CA LEU A 303 41.21 17.70 16.47
C LEU A 303 40.98 16.38 15.72
N ALA A 304 41.94 15.95 14.90
CA ALA A 304 41.79 14.75 14.07
C ALA A 304 41.70 13.49 14.95
N ALA A 305 42.56 13.41 15.97
CA ALA A 305 42.53 12.31 16.94
C ALA A 305 41.23 12.30 17.78
N ALA A 306 40.76 13.48 18.24
CA ALA A 306 39.53 13.59 19.01
C ALA A 306 38.28 13.24 18.18
N VAL A 307 38.23 13.65 16.90
CA VAL A 307 37.16 13.28 15.97
C VAL A 307 37.20 11.77 15.69
N ALA A 308 38.38 11.19 15.48
CA ALA A 308 38.50 9.75 15.27
C ALA A 308 37.98 8.94 16.48
N GLU A 309 38.34 9.31 17.72
CA GLU A 309 37.81 8.66 18.92
C GLU A 309 36.29 8.85 19.06
N MET A 310 35.78 10.06 18.78
CA MET A 310 34.34 10.33 18.79
C MET A 310 33.62 9.42 17.79
N MET A 311 34.11 9.33 16.56
CA MET A 311 33.53 8.45 15.54
C MET A 311 33.57 6.99 15.94
N GLU A 312 34.69 6.51 16.49
CA GLU A 312 34.83 5.13 16.98
C GLU A 312 33.80 4.82 18.08
N LYS A 313 33.67 5.70 19.08
CA LYS A 313 32.70 5.56 20.17
C LYS A 313 31.25 5.62 19.69
N SER A 314 30.92 6.58 18.82
CA SER A 314 29.57 6.72 18.25
C SER A 314 29.22 5.53 17.36
N LEU A 315 30.17 4.97 16.60
CA LEU A 315 29.95 3.76 15.83
C LEU A 315 29.75 2.55 16.73
N ALA A 316 30.59 2.37 17.76
CA ALA A 316 30.42 1.30 18.73
C ALA A 316 29.04 1.36 19.41
N PHE A 317 28.59 2.55 19.80
CA PHE A 317 27.26 2.78 20.36
C PHE A 317 26.14 2.46 19.37
N ASN A 318 26.20 2.97 18.14
CA ASN A 318 25.16 2.74 17.13
C ASN A 318 25.10 1.30 16.61
N LEU A 319 26.18 0.53 16.77
CA LEU A 319 26.22 -0.91 16.49
C LEU A 319 25.67 -1.76 17.64
N THR A 320 25.37 -1.16 18.80
CA THR A 320 24.68 -1.89 19.87
C THR A 320 23.24 -2.22 19.46
N LYS A 321 22.73 -3.33 20.01
CA LYS A 321 21.36 -3.77 19.77
C LYS A 321 20.37 -2.74 20.32
N SER A 322 19.53 -2.17 19.46
CA SER A 322 18.41 -1.35 19.91
C SER A 322 17.40 -2.20 20.70
N MET A 323 17.12 -1.77 21.93
CA MET A 323 16.20 -2.45 22.82
C MET A 323 14.75 -1.96 22.66
N LEU A 324 14.53 -0.83 21.99
CA LEU A 324 13.21 -0.20 21.81
C LEU A 324 12.17 -1.20 21.32
N GLY A 325 12.43 -1.89 20.20
CA GLY A 325 11.48 -2.85 19.64
C GLY A 325 11.15 -4.03 20.56
N SER A 326 12.17 -4.57 21.25
CA SER A 326 11.98 -5.69 22.20
C SER A 326 11.14 -5.26 23.41
N CYS A 327 11.39 -4.06 23.94
CA CYS A 327 10.63 -3.48 25.05
C CYS A 327 9.20 -3.11 24.63
N THR A 328 8.98 -2.61 23.42
CA THR A 328 7.64 -2.31 22.89
C THR A 328 6.81 -3.59 22.79
N ILE A 329 7.37 -4.68 22.26
CA ILE A 329 6.69 -5.99 22.18
C ILE A 329 6.36 -6.50 23.59
N TYR A 330 7.30 -6.37 24.53
CA TYR A 330 7.05 -6.81 25.91
C TYR A 330 5.93 -6.02 26.57
N LYS A 331 5.92 -4.68 26.45
CA LYS A 331 4.81 -3.85 26.93
C LYS A 331 3.49 -4.25 26.30
N GLU A 332 3.46 -4.44 24.98
CA GLU A 332 2.28 -4.89 24.23
C GLU A 332 1.72 -6.19 24.84
N SER A 333 2.57 -7.20 25.07
CA SER A 333 2.15 -8.48 25.66
C SER A 333 1.70 -8.37 27.12
N VAL A 334 2.40 -7.58 27.95
CA VAL A 334 2.07 -7.37 29.37
C VAL A 334 0.72 -6.68 29.50
N CYS A 335 0.53 -5.54 28.82
CA CYS A 335 -0.71 -4.78 28.86
C CYS A 335 -1.88 -5.58 28.28
N TYR A 336 -1.64 -6.31 27.19
CA TYR A 336 -2.64 -7.21 26.60
C TYR A 336 -3.10 -8.28 27.60
N SER A 337 -2.16 -9.00 28.23
CA SER A 337 -2.51 -10.07 29.16
C SER A 337 -3.19 -9.56 30.44
N ARG A 338 -2.90 -8.33 30.86
CA ARG A 338 -3.51 -7.70 32.05
C ARG A 338 -4.84 -7.01 31.72
N GLY A 339 -5.10 -6.67 30.46
CA GLY A 339 -6.23 -5.85 30.04
C GLY A 339 -6.17 -4.42 30.61
N ASN A 340 -4.97 -3.89 30.83
CA ASN A 340 -4.76 -2.56 31.46
C ASN A 340 -3.51 -1.88 30.89
N VAL A 341 -3.61 -0.58 30.61
CA VAL A 341 -2.54 0.28 30.09
C VAL A 341 -2.22 1.48 30.99
N GLY A 342 -3.09 1.80 31.96
CA GLY A 342 -3.00 2.98 32.81
C GLY A 342 -2.47 2.75 34.22
N ASP A 343 -2.21 1.49 34.60
CA ASP A 343 -1.64 1.14 35.91
C ASP A 343 -0.13 1.47 36.03
N ASP A 344 0.44 1.24 37.22
CA ASP A 344 1.86 1.51 37.46
C ASP A 344 2.80 0.73 36.54
N VAL A 345 2.42 -0.49 36.14
CA VAL A 345 3.22 -1.31 35.22
C VAL A 345 3.20 -0.69 33.83
N GLY A 346 2.01 -0.29 33.35
CA GLY A 346 1.83 0.47 32.12
C GLY A 346 2.67 1.74 32.12
N ARG A 347 2.60 2.54 33.19
CA ARG A 347 3.36 3.78 33.37
C ARG A 347 4.89 3.58 33.36
N ILE A 348 5.40 2.56 34.06
CA ILE A 348 6.83 2.21 34.09
C ILE A 348 7.32 1.84 32.69
N LEU A 349 6.58 0.96 32.00
CA LEU A 349 6.96 0.51 30.66
C LEU A 349 6.80 1.63 29.62
N SER A 350 5.78 2.47 29.71
CA SER A 350 5.67 3.69 28.90
C SER A 350 6.85 4.62 29.10
N THR A 351 7.26 4.86 30.36
CA THR A 351 8.42 5.70 30.67
C THR A 351 9.70 5.12 30.06
N LEU A 352 9.87 3.80 30.12
CA LEU A 352 11.00 3.14 29.47
C LEU A 352 11.01 3.42 27.95
N LEU A 353 9.88 3.26 27.28
CA LEU A 353 9.79 3.47 25.84
C LEU A 353 10.06 4.94 25.46
N SER A 354 9.53 5.91 26.20
CA SER A 354 9.82 7.33 25.96
C SER A 354 11.32 7.62 26.04
N ASN A 355 12.04 7.07 27.01
CA ASN A 355 13.49 7.23 27.09
C ASN A 355 14.24 6.54 25.93
N LEU A 356 13.74 5.39 25.46
CA LEU A 356 14.40 4.61 24.40
C LEU A 356 14.17 5.18 22.98
N VAL A 357 13.16 6.02 22.76
CA VAL A 357 12.98 6.73 21.48
C VAL A 357 14.13 7.70 21.23
N ASP A 358 14.58 8.39 22.28
CA ASP A 358 15.70 9.33 22.20
C ASP A 358 17.07 8.70 22.51
N GLN A 359 17.14 7.36 22.52
CA GLN A 359 18.32 6.62 22.97
C GLN A 359 19.61 7.10 22.27
N ALA A 360 19.56 7.27 20.95
CA ALA A 360 20.71 7.68 20.15
C ALA A 360 21.12 9.14 20.37
N LYS A 361 20.15 10.03 20.56
CA LYS A 361 20.41 11.47 20.78
C LYS A 361 20.93 11.75 22.18
N GLN A 362 20.43 11.00 23.18
CA GLN A 362 20.71 11.21 24.60
C GLN A 362 21.86 10.34 25.14
N GLY A 363 22.46 9.50 24.28
CA GLY A 363 23.54 8.58 24.69
C GLY A 363 23.09 7.58 25.76
N ILE A 364 21.83 7.14 25.70
CA ILE A 364 21.26 6.21 26.69
C ILE A 364 21.74 4.80 26.37
N GLU A 365 22.37 4.16 27.35
CA GLU A 365 22.71 2.75 27.33
C GLU A 365 21.66 1.94 28.09
N PHE A 366 21.11 0.94 27.42
CA PHE A 366 20.18 -0.01 27.99
C PHE A 366 20.34 -1.36 27.29
N THR A 367 20.67 -2.40 28.04
CA THR A 367 21.05 -3.72 27.51
C THR A 367 20.03 -4.80 27.84
N ASP A 368 20.19 -6.00 27.26
CA ASP A 368 19.41 -7.18 27.62
C ASP A 368 19.53 -7.52 29.12
N GLU A 369 20.68 -7.26 29.76
CA GLU A 369 20.86 -7.47 31.20
C GLU A 369 20.03 -6.51 32.04
N ASP A 370 20.02 -5.22 31.65
CA ASP A 370 19.23 -4.18 32.32
C ASP A 370 17.73 -4.46 32.18
N PHE A 371 17.32 -4.92 30.98
CA PHE A 371 15.95 -5.34 30.75
C PHE A 371 15.55 -6.56 31.58
N GLY A 372 16.45 -7.55 31.70
CA GLY A 372 16.27 -8.71 32.57
C GLY A 372 16.12 -8.32 34.04
N LYS A 373 16.86 -7.32 34.52
CA LYS A 373 16.71 -6.77 35.89
C LYS A 373 15.35 -6.10 36.08
N LEU A 374 14.95 -5.22 35.15
CA LEU A 374 13.64 -4.56 35.18
C LEU A 374 12.49 -5.58 35.22
N LYS A 375 12.55 -6.64 34.40
CA LYS A 375 11.55 -7.73 34.42
C LYS A 375 11.46 -8.43 35.77
N LYS A 376 12.59 -8.68 36.43
CA LYS A 376 12.62 -9.29 37.78
C LYS A 376 12.00 -8.37 38.82
N ASP A 377 12.26 -7.07 38.74
CA ASP A 377 11.67 -6.11 39.68
C ASP A 377 10.17 -5.94 39.44
N LEU A 378 9.72 -5.87 38.19
CA LEU A 378 8.28 -5.87 37.87
C LEU A 378 7.58 -7.14 38.38
N ASN A 379 8.25 -8.29 38.34
CA ASN A 379 7.73 -9.53 38.92
C ASN A 379 7.62 -9.44 40.45
N LYS A 380 8.69 -8.98 41.11
CA LYS A 380 8.77 -8.89 42.57
C LYS A 380 7.80 -7.88 43.18
N TYR A 381 7.66 -6.70 42.57
CA TYR A 381 6.89 -5.58 43.12
C TYR A 381 5.47 -5.48 42.58
N HIS A 382 5.20 -5.99 41.37
CA HIS A 382 3.89 -5.85 40.71
C HIS A 382 3.28 -7.18 40.25
N GLY A 383 3.91 -8.33 40.56
CA GLY A 383 3.40 -9.67 40.21
C GLY A 383 3.38 -9.95 38.70
N VAL A 384 4.13 -9.18 37.90
CA VAL A 384 4.18 -9.30 36.43
C VAL A 384 5.00 -10.52 36.04
N ARG A 385 4.52 -11.35 35.11
CA ARG A 385 5.31 -12.50 34.65
C ARG A 385 6.52 -12.01 33.84
N GLN A 386 7.61 -12.77 33.86
CA GLN A 386 8.80 -12.36 33.09
C GLN A 386 8.59 -12.55 31.58
N ASP A 387 7.79 -13.54 31.21
CA ASP A 387 7.46 -13.88 29.84
C ASP A 387 5.95 -14.03 29.66
N TYR A 388 5.50 -13.63 28.49
CA TYR A 388 4.11 -13.64 28.09
C TYR A 388 3.99 -14.25 26.71
N ASP A 389 2.90 -15.00 26.50
CA ASP A 389 2.52 -15.44 25.18
C ASP A 389 2.23 -14.23 24.28
N ARG A 390 2.39 -14.43 22.97
CA ARG A 390 2.04 -13.39 22.00
C ARG A 390 0.54 -13.10 22.06
N PRO A 391 0.13 -11.83 21.93
CA PRO A 391 -1.28 -11.48 21.86
C PRO A 391 -2.03 -12.28 20.78
N ALA A 392 -3.27 -12.69 21.06
CA ALA A 392 -4.02 -13.57 20.15
C ALA A 392 -4.23 -12.92 18.77
N TYR A 393 -4.44 -11.61 18.68
CA TYR A 393 -4.54 -10.90 17.41
C TYR A 393 -3.27 -10.95 16.54
N LYS A 394 -2.13 -11.45 17.03
CA LYS A 394 -0.96 -11.75 16.17
C LYS A 394 -1.09 -13.11 15.47
N SER A 395 -1.97 -13.99 15.95
CA SER A 395 -2.26 -15.31 15.37
C SER A 395 -3.29 -15.22 14.24
N GLU A 396 -3.30 -16.21 13.33
CA GLU A 396 -4.24 -16.24 12.21
C GLU A 396 -5.67 -16.64 12.61
N HIS A 397 -5.81 -17.41 13.68
CA HIS A 397 -7.05 -18.01 14.15
C HIS A 397 -7.25 -17.75 15.63
N TRP A 398 -8.52 -17.67 16.03
CA TRP A 398 -8.90 -17.62 17.44
C TRP A 398 -8.91 -19.05 18.00
N SER A 399 -8.06 -19.32 18.98
CA SER A 399 -7.83 -20.67 19.53
C SER A 399 -8.64 -20.96 20.82
N CYS A 400 -9.55 -20.08 21.21
CA CYS A 400 -10.30 -20.18 22.46
C CYS A 400 -11.80 -20.26 22.19
N ASP A 401 -12.54 -21.00 23.01
CA ASP A 401 -14.01 -21.06 22.90
C ASP A 401 -14.71 -19.84 23.52
N LYS A 402 -13.95 -19.00 24.25
CA LYS A 402 -14.49 -17.78 24.89
C LYS A 402 -14.56 -16.63 23.89
N VAL A 403 -15.49 -15.71 24.15
CA VAL A 403 -15.59 -14.45 23.39
C VAL A 403 -14.33 -13.61 23.63
N PRO A 404 -13.69 -13.05 22.58
CA PRO A 404 -12.54 -12.18 22.76
C PRO A 404 -12.89 -10.95 23.59
N THR A 405 -12.12 -10.70 24.65
CA THR A 405 -12.34 -9.59 25.58
C THR A 405 -11.53 -8.34 25.23
N HIS A 406 -10.31 -8.52 24.69
CA HIS A 406 -9.45 -7.41 24.29
C HIS A 406 -9.99 -6.76 23.00
N ILE A 407 -10.04 -5.41 22.95
CA ILE A 407 -10.62 -4.65 21.82
C ILE A 407 -10.06 -5.08 20.45
N ILE A 408 -8.74 -5.26 20.33
CA ILE A 408 -8.12 -5.66 19.06
C ILE A 408 -8.53 -7.09 18.66
N ASP A 409 -8.67 -8.02 19.61
CA ASP A 409 -9.12 -9.38 19.30
C ASP A 409 -10.59 -9.39 18.89
N PHE A 410 -11.43 -8.60 19.58
CA PHE A 410 -12.82 -8.40 19.22
C PHE A 410 -12.94 -7.90 17.76
N LEU A 411 -12.24 -6.81 17.43
CA LEU A 411 -12.24 -6.25 16.07
C LEU A 411 -11.72 -7.24 15.03
N LYS A 412 -10.65 -7.99 15.34
CA LYS A 412 -10.08 -8.97 14.40
C LYS A 412 -10.99 -10.18 14.18
N PHE A 413 -11.33 -10.88 15.26
CA PHE A 413 -11.91 -12.22 15.19
C PHE A 413 -13.44 -12.21 15.15
N ARG A 414 -14.09 -11.18 15.73
CA ARG A 414 -15.56 -11.07 15.72
C ARG A 414 -16.09 -10.24 14.56
N ILE A 415 -15.37 -9.20 14.15
CA ILE A 415 -15.82 -8.29 13.11
C ILE A 415 -15.12 -8.59 11.77
N ALA A 416 -13.81 -8.35 11.68
CA ALA A 416 -13.11 -8.38 10.41
C ALA A 416 -13.07 -9.78 9.76
N GLN A 417 -12.69 -10.82 10.50
CA GLN A 417 -12.54 -12.16 9.93
C GLN A 417 -13.84 -12.74 9.35
N PRO A 418 -14.98 -12.71 10.05
CA PRO A 418 -16.24 -13.21 9.48
C PRO A 418 -16.67 -12.43 8.24
N ILE A 419 -16.53 -11.11 8.23
CA ILE A 419 -16.86 -10.26 7.08
C ILE A 419 -15.95 -10.61 5.90
N ILE A 420 -14.63 -10.62 6.10
CA ILE A 420 -13.67 -10.95 5.04
C ILE A 420 -13.92 -12.35 4.47
N ALA A 421 -14.18 -13.34 5.32
CA ALA A 421 -14.45 -14.71 4.87
C ALA A 421 -15.76 -14.80 4.07
N ARG A 422 -16.83 -14.15 4.55
CA ARG A 422 -18.12 -14.08 3.86
C ARG A 422 -17.99 -13.42 2.50
N GLU A 423 -17.35 -12.26 2.43
CA GLU A 423 -17.21 -11.49 1.20
C GLU A 423 -16.25 -12.15 0.22
N LEU A 424 -15.14 -12.75 0.67
CA LEU A 424 -14.25 -13.51 -0.20
C LEU A 424 -14.97 -14.72 -0.82
N SER A 425 -15.84 -15.39 -0.06
CA SER A 425 -16.68 -16.49 -0.56
C SER A 425 -17.72 -15.98 -1.57
N SER A 426 -18.39 -14.86 -1.26
CA SER A 426 -19.33 -14.17 -2.15
C SER A 426 -18.68 -13.76 -3.48
N PHE A 427 -17.47 -13.19 -3.43
CA PHE A 427 -16.69 -12.78 -4.59
C PHE A 427 -16.26 -13.98 -5.44
N ASN A 428 -15.77 -15.06 -4.82
CA ASN A 428 -15.44 -16.30 -5.52
C ASN A 428 -16.66 -16.89 -6.24
N LYS A 429 -17.84 -16.83 -5.59
CA LYS A 429 -19.10 -17.28 -6.19
C LYS A 429 -19.46 -16.42 -7.39
N ALA A 430 -19.34 -15.09 -7.30
CA ALA A 430 -19.63 -14.16 -8.39
C ALA A 430 -18.71 -14.40 -9.62
N LEU A 431 -17.42 -14.63 -9.38
CA LEU A 431 -16.47 -15.00 -10.43
C LEU A 431 -16.84 -16.31 -11.13
N LYS A 432 -17.26 -17.32 -10.36
CA LYS A 432 -17.62 -18.66 -10.88
C LYS A 432 -18.98 -18.72 -11.56
N GLN A 433 -19.86 -17.73 -11.36
CA GLN A 433 -21.17 -17.68 -12.02
C GLN A 433 -21.04 -17.60 -13.54
N GLY A 434 -19.98 -16.97 -14.06
CA GLY A 434 -19.71 -16.89 -15.50
C GLY A 434 -19.22 -18.20 -16.13
N GLN A 435 -19.14 -19.29 -15.36
CA GLN A 435 -18.65 -20.60 -15.80
C GLN A 435 -17.31 -20.49 -16.54
N PRO A 436 -16.26 -19.95 -15.89
CA PRO A 436 -15.04 -19.59 -16.58
C PRO A 436 -14.35 -20.81 -17.20
N GLU A 437 -14.04 -20.73 -18.49
CA GLU A 437 -13.40 -21.80 -19.24
C GLU A 437 -11.92 -21.50 -19.48
N SER A 438 -11.11 -22.57 -19.51
CA SER A 438 -9.71 -22.46 -19.94
C SER A 438 -9.59 -22.39 -21.46
N TYR A 439 -10.58 -22.88 -22.20
CA TYR A 439 -10.58 -22.86 -23.66
C TYR A 439 -11.27 -21.58 -24.13
N ASP A 440 -10.66 -20.92 -25.10
CA ASP A 440 -11.20 -19.75 -25.78
C ASP A 440 -11.03 -19.99 -27.29
N GLN A 441 -12.14 -19.90 -28.02
CA GLN A 441 -12.15 -20.16 -29.46
C GLN A 441 -11.33 -19.12 -30.24
N ASP A 442 -11.25 -17.88 -29.75
CA ASP A 442 -10.55 -16.79 -30.41
C ASP A 442 -9.04 -17.04 -30.39
N LEU A 443 -8.53 -17.55 -29.26
CA LEU A 443 -7.10 -17.78 -29.04
C LEU A 443 -6.52 -18.92 -29.91
N VAL A 444 -7.37 -19.79 -30.44
CA VAL A 444 -6.96 -20.89 -31.33
C VAL A 444 -7.12 -20.56 -32.82
N MET A 445 -7.48 -19.31 -33.17
CA MET A 445 -7.72 -18.89 -34.56
C MET A 445 -6.51 -19.14 -35.47
N TYR A 446 -5.31 -18.72 -35.04
CA TYR A 446 -4.08 -18.93 -35.83
C TYR A 446 -3.75 -20.42 -35.95
N TYR A 447 -3.84 -21.18 -34.85
CA TYR A 447 -3.65 -22.64 -34.87
C TYR A 447 -4.57 -23.30 -35.90
N LYS A 448 -5.88 -23.02 -35.86
CA LYS A 448 -6.86 -23.59 -36.80
C LYS A 448 -6.60 -23.17 -38.24
N THR A 449 -6.19 -21.92 -38.46
CA THR A 449 -5.89 -21.40 -39.81
C THR A 449 -4.72 -22.15 -40.43
N TYR A 450 -3.61 -22.30 -39.70
CA TYR A 450 -2.46 -23.05 -40.20
C TYR A 450 -2.70 -24.57 -40.23
N GLU A 451 -3.54 -25.11 -39.35
CA GLU A 451 -3.96 -26.51 -39.44
C GLU A 451 -4.77 -26.77 -40.71
N HIS A 452 -5.66 -25.84 -41.10
CA HIS A 452 -6.39 -25.93 -42.36
C HIS A 452 -5.46 -25.87 -43.57
N LEU A 453 -4.51 -24.92 -43.57
CA LEU A 453 -3.47 -24.82 -44.62
C LEU A 453 -2.61 -26.09 -44.70
N ALA A 454 -2.30 -26.73 -43.57
CA ALA A 454 -1.54 -27.98 -43.52
C ALA A 454 -2.27 -29.19 -44.15
N ARG A 455 -3.59 -29.10 -44.36
CA ARG A 455 -4.41 -30.14 -45.02
C ARG A 455 -4.49 -29.95 -46.53
N ASP A 456 -4.06 -28.80 -47.04
CA ASP A 456 -4.00 -28.53 -48.47
C ASP A 456 -2.99 -29.48 -49.15
N PRO A 457 -3.34 -30.16 -50.25
CA PRO A 457 -2.45 -31.08 -50.95
C PRO A 457 -1.28 -30.40 -51.69
N SER A 458 -1.20 -29.07 -51.70
CA SER A 458 -0.12 -28.31 -52.31
C SER A 458 1.24 -28.49 -51.61
N GLU A 459 2.31 -28.12 -52.31
CA GLU A 459 3.66 -28.04 -51.73
C GLU A 459 3.70 -27.11 -50.49
N LEU A 460 2.93 -26.02 -50.51
CA LEU A 460 2.80 -25.11 -49.39
C LEU A 460 2.14 -25.80 -48.19
N GLY A 461 1.07 -26.57 -48.41
CA GLY A 461 0.41 -27.33 -47.34
C GLY A 461 1.34 -28.38 -46.71
N SER A 462 2.12 -29.09 -47.54
CA SER A 462 3.14 -30.04 -47.05
C SER A 462 4.22 -29.35 -46.19
N TRP A 463 4.68 -28.17 -46.62
CA TRP A 463 5.65 -27.37 -45.87
C TRP A 463 5.07 -26.86 -44.53
N VAL A 464 3.85 -26.31 -44.53
CA VAL A 464 3.17 -25.86 -43.31
C VAL A 464 2.93 -27.03 -42.34
N LYS A 465 2.58 -28.21 -42.86
CA LYS A 465 2.43 -29.43 -42.06
C LYS A 465 3.74 -29.80 -41.37
N GLY A 466 4.86 -29.75 -42.09
CA GLY A 466 6.20 -29.97 -41.54
C GLY A 466 6.56 -28.98 -40.42
N LEU A 467 6.29 -27.68 -40.65
CA LEU A 467 6.49 -26.64 -39.64
C LEU A 467 5.59 -26.83 -38.42
N SER A 468 4.33 -27.24 -38.60
CA SER A 468 3.39 -27.51 -37.52
C SER A 468 3.86 -28.65 -36.63
N SER A 469 4.38 -29.73 -37.23
CA SER A 469 4.97 -30.85 -36.48
C SER A 469 6.22 -30.42 -35.70
N TYR A 470 7.13 -29.67 -36.33
CA TYR A 470 8.31 -29.10 -35.67
C TYR A 470 7.91 -28.20 -34.48
N LEU A 471 7.01 -27.25 -34.71
CA LEU A 471 6.52 -26.33 -33.69
C LEU A 471 5.89 -27.09 -32.51
N SER A 472 5.03 -28.07 -32.79
CA SER A 472 4.37 -28.89 -31.77
C SER A 472 5.38 -29.62 -30.89
N GLN A 473 6.42 -30.22 -31.49
CA GLN A 473 7.47 -30.94 -30.77
C GLN A 473 8.33 -30.00 -29.92
N GLU A 474 8.74 -28.85 -30.45
CA GLU A 474 9.54 -27.89 -29.71
C GLU A 474 8.75 -27.29 -28.54
N LEU A 475 7.46 -27.03 -28.70
CA LEU A 475 6.59 -26.60 -27.60
C LEU A 475 6.49 -27.65 -26.48
N ASP A 476 6.49 -28.95 -26.82
CA ASP A 476 6.58 -30.01 -25.80
C ASP A 476 7.93 -29.97 -25.07
N ASN A 477 9.04 -29.75 -25.80
CA ASN A 477 10.38 -29.65 -25.22
C ASN A 477 10.50 -28.47 -24.25
N VAL A 478 10.04 -27.28 -24.65
CA VAL A 478 10.04 -26.08 -23.80
C VAL A 478 9.15 -26.29 -22.58
N SER A 479 7.97 -26.88 -22.77
CA SER A 479 7.08 -27.19 -21.65
C SER A 479 7.69 -28.19 -20.66
N GLN A 480 8.42 -29.19 -21.13
CA GLN A 480 9.13 -30.13 -20.25
C GLN A 480 10.27 -29.44 -19.50
N ALA A 481 10.97 -28.50 -20.13
CA ALA A 481 12.01 -27.71 -19.46
C ALA A 481 11.42 -26.87 -18.31
N TRP A 482 10.27 -26.23 -18.53
CA TRP A 482 9.51 -25.54 -17.48
C TRP A 482 9.20 -26.45 -16.29
N ASP A 483 8.68 -27.67 -16.54
CA ASP A 483 8.35 -28.62 -15.48
C ASP A 483 9.59 -29.07 -14.70
N ARG A 484 10.71 -29.33 -15.40
CA ARG A 484 11.98 -29.71 -14.76
C ARG A 484 12.53 -28.59 -13.86
N LEU A 485 12.49 -27.35 -14.31
CA LEU A 485 12.96 -26.19 -13.54
C LEU A 485 12.07 -25.95 -12.31
N THR A 486 10.75 -26.02 -12.51
CA THR A 486 9.76 -25.88 -11.42
C THR A 486 9.92 -26.98 -10.37
N ALA A 487 10.10 -28.25 -10.80
CA ALA A 487 10.29 -29.38 -9.89
C ALA A 487 11.59 -29.28 -9.07
N ARG A 488 12.64 -28.68 -9.63
CA ARG A 488 13.92 -28.42 -8.94
C ARG A 488 13.86 -27.25 -7.95
N LYS A 489 12.72 -26.56 -7.83
CA LYS A 489 12.55 -25.38 -6.98
C LYS A 489 13.60 -24.29 -7.27
N VAL A 490 13.98 -24.14 -8.54
CA VAL A 490 14.79 -23.01 -9.01
C VAL A 490 14.03 -21.72 -8.70
N ASN A 491 14.74 -20.61 -8.50
CA ASN A 491 14.12 -19.31 -8.30
C ASN A 491 13.08 -19.03 -9.41
N TRP A 492 11.93 -18.46 -9.03
CA TRP A 492 10.83 -18.22 -9.98
C TRP A 492 11.27 -17.36 -11.17
N ALA A 493 11.97 -16.25 -10.93
CA ALA A 493 12.39 -15.35 -11.98
C ALA A 493 13.36 -16.02 -12.96
N GLU A 494 14.29 -16.81 -12.43
CA GLU A 494 15.23 -17.59 -13.23
C GLU A 494 14.54 -18.70 -14.03
N THR A 495 13.54 -19.35 -13.43
CA THR A 495 12.73 -20.39 -14.10
C THR A 495 12.01 -19.80 -15.32
N VAL A 496 11.36 -18.64 -15.15
CA VAL A 496 10.67 -17.96 -16.25
C VAL A 496 11.66 -17.52 -17.32
N GLN A 497 12.76 -16.87 -16.93
CA GLN A 497 13.76 -16.36 -17.88
C GLN A 497 14.37 -17.47 -18.74
N ARG A 498 14.88 -18.55 -18.11
CA ARG A 498 15.47 -19.68 -18.83
C ARG A 498 14.46 -20.38 -19.75
N THR A 499 13.21 -20.51 -19.31
CA THR A 499 12.17 -21.09 -20.17
C THR A 499 11.82 -20.17 -21.33
N TYR A 500 11.79 -18.85 -21.10
CA TYR A 500 11.48 -17.87 -22.11
C TYR A 500 12.56 -17.77 -23.20
N GLU A 501 13.83 -17.93 -22.84
CA GLU A 501 14.93 -18.04 -23.81
C GLU A 501 14.75 -19.26 -24.73
N LEU A 502 14.35 -20.41 -24.17
CA LEU A 502 14.02 -21.59 -24.97
C LEU A 502 12.80 -21.36 -25.86
N TRP A 503 11.76 -20.69 -25.34
CA TRP A 503 10.57 -20.30 -26.11
C TRP A 503 10.90 -19.38 -27.29
N GLN A 504 11.75 -18.37 -27.09
CA GLN A 504 12.19 -17.46 -28.14
C GLN A 504 13.09 -18.17 -29.17
N ALA A 505 13.84 -19.18 -28.73
CA ALA A 505 14.70 -19.98 -29.61
C ALA A 505 13.92 -20.84 -30.62
N VAL A 506 12.62 -21.10 -30.39
CA VAL A 506 11.74 -21.83 -31.32
C VAL A 506 11.41 -20.92 -32.52
N GLN A 507 12.12 -21.15 -33.62
CA GLN A 507 12.09 -20.32 -34.83
C GLN A 507 11.96 -21.18 -36.09
N PRO A 508 11.24 -20.72 -37.13
CA PRO A 508 10.87 -21.57 -38.26
C PRO A 508 12.08 -21.96 -39.14
N HIS A 509 13.15 -21.16 -39.14
CA HIS A 509 14.39 -21.46 -39.87
C HIS A 509 15.21 -22.60 -39.25
N LYS A 510 14.92 -22.99 -38.01
CA LYS A 510 15.57 -24.12 -37.32
C LYS A 510 14.86 -25.45 -37.58
N ALA A 511 13.74 -25.44 -38.30
CA ALA A 511 13.04 -26.66 -38.66
C ALA A 511 13.96 -27.55 -39.53
N PRO A 512 14.00 -28.87 -39.26
CA PRO A 512 14.78 -29.81 -40.06
C PRO A 512 14.31 -29.79 -41.51
N SER A 513 15.14 -30.27 -42.45
CA SER A 513 14.87 -30.21 -43.90
C SER A 513 13.46 -30.67 -44.27
N LEU A 514 12.56 -29.71 -44.54
CA LEU A 514 11.14 -29.93 -44.82
C LEU A 514 10.89 -30.09 -46.33
N PRO A 515 9.90 -30.89 -46.74
CA PRO A 515 9.43 -30.91 -48.13
C PRO A 515 9.06 -29.49 -48.59
N GLY A 516 9.56 -29.06 -49.76
CA GLY A 516 9.25 -27.74 -50.33
C GLY A 516 10.00 -26.54 -49.72
N GLN A 517 10.94 -26.74 -48.79
CA GLN A 517 11.65 -25.66 -48.07
C GLN A 517 12.52 -24.74 -48.95
N ALA A 518 12.85 -25.17 -50.19
CA ALA A 518 13.71 -24.44 -51.12
C ALA A 518 12.97 -23.81 -52.33
N THR A 519 11.64 -23.71 -52.29
CA THR A 519 10.86 -23.13 -53.38
C THR A 519 10.71 -21.60 -53.22
N ARG A 520 10.46 -20.88 -54.32
CA ARG A 520 10.22 -19.42 -54.26
C ARG A 520 8.99 -19.08 -53.40
N VAL A 521 8.00 -19.98 -53.37
CA VAL A 521 6.75 -19.82 -52.62
C VAL A 521 6.99 -19.97 -51.11
N SER A 522 7.74 -20.98 -50.67
CA SER A 522 8.06 -21.15 -49.23
C SER A 522 9.00 -20.06 -48.73
N ALA A 523 9.93 -19.57 -49.56
CA ALA A 523 10.78 -18.43 -49.22
C ALA A 523 9.97 -17.13 -49.02
N ALA A 524 8.96 -16.88 -49.86
CA ALA A 524 8.06 -15.75 -49.70
C ALA A 524 7.17 -15.90 -48.46
N ALA A 525 6.59 -17.09 -48.24
CA ALA A 525 5.78 -17.40 -47.07
C ALA A 525 6.58 -17.25 -45.76
N MET A 526 7.85 -17.67 -45.74
CA MET A 526 8.74 -17.49 -44.59
C MET A 526 8.96 -16.02 -44.24
N LYS A 527 9.15 -15.15 -45.25
CA LYS A 527 9.29 -13.70 -45.01
C LYS A 527 8.02 -13.11 -44.41
N THR A 528 6.84 -13.52 -44.89
CA THR A 528 5.55 -13.08 -44.34
C THR A 528 5.35 -13.59 -42.92
N LEU A 529 5.74 -14.83 -42.62
CA LEU A 529 5.64 -15.42 -41.28
C LEU A 529 6.41 -14.63 -40.23
N LEU A 530 7.57 -14.09 -40.60
CA LEU A 530 8.48 -13.38 -39.69
C LEU A 530 8.23 -11.86 -39.63
N LEU A 531 7.31 -11.33 -40.44
CA LEU A 531 6.98 -9.91 -40.45
C LEU A 531 6.22 -9.53 -39.17
N GLY A 532 6.70 -8.53 -38.42
CA GLY A 532 6.04 -8.03 -37.21
C GLY A 532 6.76 -8.33 -35.89
N GLY A 533 7.95 -8.91 -35.92
CA GLY A 533 8.77 -9.17 -34.72
C GLY A 533 8.08 -10.08 -33.72
N GLU A 534 7.95 -9.63 -32.46
CA GLU A 534 7.26 -10.34 -31.36
C GLU A 534 5.75 -10.55 -31.60
N LEU A 535 5.17 -9.84 -32.58
CA LEU A 535 3.78 -10.00 -33.02
C LEU A 535 3.71 -10.55 -34.46
N SER A 536 4.78 -11.17 -34.94
CA SER A 536 4.79 -11.80 -36.26
C SER A 536 3.82 -12.97 -36.34
N HIS A 537 3.42 -13.34 -37.56
CA HIS A 537 2.50 -14.47 -37.78
C HIS A 537 3.04 -15.78 -37.20
N TRP A 538 4.36 -15.96 -37.17
CA TRP A 538 5.01 -17.09 -36.48
C TRP A 538 4.79 -17.04 -34.97
N GLU A 539 5.03 -15.90 -34.33
CA GLU A 539 4.87 -15.76 -32.88
C GLU A 539 3.39 -15.93 -32.47
N LEU A 540 2.45 -15.40 -33.26
CA LEU A 540 1.01 -15.60 -33.05
C LEU A 540 0.59 -17.06 -33.26
N TRP A 541 1.13 -17.72 -34.28
CA TRP A 541 0.89 -19.16 -34.50
C TRP A 541 1.47 -20.02 -33.38
N LYS A 542 2.69 -19.73 -32.91
CA LYS A 542 3.35 -20.37 -31.77
C LYS A 542 2.52 -20.23 -30.50
N ALA A 543 2.09 -19.00 -30.17
CA ALA A 543 1.23 -18.70 -29.04
C ALA A 543 -0.11 -19.46 -29.10
N SER A 544 -0.78 -19.41 -30.25
CA SER A 544 -2.07 -20.07 -30.48
C SER A 544 -1.97 -21.60 -30.39
N THR A 545 -0.89 -22.18 -30.92
CA THR A 545 -0.62 -23.62 -30.83
C THR A 545 -0.31 -24.06 -29.40
N ALA A 546 0.51 -23.28 -28.68
CA ALA A 546 0.80 -23.52 -27.27
C ALA A 546 -0.49 -23.46 -26.44
N PHE A 547 -1.37 -22.49 -26.71
CA PHE A 547 -2.66 -22.39 -26.03
C PHE A 547 -3.56 -23.59 -26.34
N TYR A 548 -3.67 -24.00 -27.60
CA TYR A 548 -4.44 -25.20 -27.96
C TYR A 548 -3.98 -26.45 -27.17
N LYS A 549 -2.67 -26.69 -27.08
CA LYS A 549 -2.08 -27.84 -26.39
C LYS A 549 -2.15 -27.73 -24.87
N PHE A 550 -1.92 -26.55 -24.31
CA PHE A 550 -1.61 -26.34 -22.89
C PHE A 550 -2.50 -25.29 -22.21
N LYS A 551 -3.68 -24.99 -22.74
CA LYS A 551 -4.63 -23.96 -22.24
C LYS A 551 -4.82 -23.87 -20.73
N SER A 552 -4.84 -25.01 -20.02
CA SER A 552 -5.07 -25.07 -18.58
C SER A 552 -3.80 -24.81 -17.74
N ARG A 553 -2.65 -24.58 -18.36
CA ARG A 553 -1.35 -24.46 -17.68
C ARG A 553 -0.90 -23.01 -17.64
N ARG A 554 -0.34 -22.59 -16.49
CA ARG A 554 0.29 -21.27 -16.32
C ARG A 554 1.43 -21.03 -17.32
N PHE A 555 2.15 -22.09 -17.70
CA PHE A 555 3.21 -22.07 -18.71
C PHE A 555 2.81 -21.27 -19.97
N THR A 556 1.63 -21.57 -20.53
CA THR A 556 1.15 -20.94 -21.78
C THR A 556 1.01 -19.44 -21.62
N TRP A 557 0.33 -18.99 -20.56
CA TRP A 557 0.14 -17.58 -20.28
C TRP A 557 1.48 -16.91 -19.97
N GLN A 558 2.34 -17.53 -19.17
CA GLN A 558 3.64 -16.98 -18.81
C GLN A 558 4.55 -16.79 -20.03
N MET A 559 4.47 -17.65 -21.06
CA MET A 559 5.31 -17.52 -22.26
C MET A 559 4.67 -16.65 -23.34
N ALA A 560 3.34 -16.66 -23.46
CA ALA A 560 2.66 -16.20 -24.66
C ALA A 560 1.54 -15.18 -24.43
N CYS A 561 1.29 -14.71 -23.20
CA CYS A 561 0.15 -13.84 -22.92
C CYS A 561 0.13 -12.57 -23.77
N ARG A 562 1.28 -11.93 -24.02
CA ARG A 562 1.38 -10.79 -24.94
C ARG A 562 0.78 -11.08 -26.32
N GLN A 563 1.15 -12.20 -26.92
CA GLN A 563 0.63 -12.63 -28.22
C GLN A 563 -0.85 -13.04 -28.12
N LEU A 564 -1.25 -13.72 -27.04
CA LEU A 564 -2.65 -14.11 -26.83
C LEU A 564 -3.58 -12.89 -26.66
N CYS A 565 -3.13 -11.84 -25.97
CA CYS A 565 -3.82 -10.56 -25.88
C CYS A 565 -4.00 -9.92 -27.27
N HIS A 566 -2.98 -9.98 -28.12
CA HIS A 566 -3.10 -9.49 -29.49
C HIS A 566 -4.13 -10.28 -30.30
N ILE A 567 -4.10 -11.61 -30.23
CA ILE A 567 -5.07 -12.48 -30.90
C ILE A 567 -6.49 -12.19 -30.40
N LYS A 568 -6.68 -12.03 -29.09
CA LYS A 568 -8.00 -11.71 -28.50
C LYS A 568 -8.53 -10.37 -29.01
N ALA A 569 -7.69 -9.33 -28.97
CA ALA A 569 -8.08 -8.01 -29.46
C ALA A 569 -8.47 -8.03 -30.94
N GLN A 570 -7.74 -8.77 -31.77
CA GLN A 570 -8.10 -8.96 -33.19
C GLN A 570 -9.47 -9.63 -33.37
N ALA A 571 -9.76 -10.67 -32.58
CA ALA A 571 -11.02 -11.40 -32.67
C ALA A 571 -12.21 -10.55 -32.20
N VAL A 572 -12.07 -9.87 -31.06
CA VAL A 572 -13.12 -8.99 -30.49
C VAL A 572 -13.40 -7.80 -31.39
N CYS A 573 -12.38 -7.24 -32.05
CA CYS A 573 -12.48 -6.10 -32.96
C CYS A 573 -12.65 -6.51 -34.44
N SER A 574 -13.11 -7.73 -34.73
CA SER A 574 -13.20 -8.25 -36.11
C SER A 574 -14.29 -7.59 -36.97
N ASN A 575 -15.15 -6.75 -36.39
CA ASN A 575 -16.22 -6.06 -37.10
C ASN A 575 -15.67 -5.01 -38.10
N PRO A 576 -16.25 -4.89 -39.31
CA PRO A 576 -15.81 -3.91 -40.30
C PRO A 576 -15.99 -2.46 -39.81
N GLY A 577 -14.93 -1.66 -39.91
CA GLY A 577 -14.98 -0.22 -39.66
C GLY A 577 -13.78 0.29 -38.85
N ALA A 578 -13.14 1.37 -39.32
CA ALA A 578 -11.94 1.91 -38.69
C ALA A 578 -12.14 2.33 -37.23
N ALA A 579 -13.36 2.75 -36.85
CA ALA A 579 -13.69 3.18 -35.50
C ALA A 579 -13.70 2.04 -34.45
N LEU A 580 -13.77 0.78 -34.88
CA LEU A 580 -13.81 -0.40 -34.00
C LEU A 580 -12.53 -1.24 -34.08
N ALA A 581 -11.54 -0.81 -34.86
CA ALA A 581 -10.25 -1.49 -35.01
C ALA A 581 -9.40 -1.33 -33.73
N PRO A 582 -8.57 -2.33 -33.39
CA PRO A 582 -7.70 -2.25 -32.22
C PRO A 582 -6.60 -1.20 -32.45
N VAL A 583 -6.32 -0.38 -31.43
CA VAL A 583 -5.30 0.67 -31.49
C VAL A 583 -3.97 0.13 -30.96
N ALA A 584 -2.92 0.23 -31.76
CA ALA A 584 -1.57 -0.10 -31.33
C ALA A 584 -0.94 1.07 -30.56
N VAL A 585 -0.45 0.81 -29.36
CA VAL A 585 0.22 1.80 -28.49
C VAL A 585 1.64 1.33 -28.19
N VAL A 586 2.62 2.22 -28.38
CA VAL A 586 4.01 1.92 -28.02
C VAL A 586 4.18 1.83 -26.50
N PRO A 587 5.16 1.06 -25.98
CA PRO A 587 5.29 0.80 -24.54
C PRO A 587 5.36 2.06 -23.67
N GLU A 588 6.06 3.10 -24.14
CA GLU A 588 6.21 4.37 -23.42
C GLU A 588 4.89 5.11 -23.24
N LEU A 589 4.10 5.22 -24.32
CA LEU A 589 2.78 5.84 -24.23
C LEU A 589 1.82 4.97 -23.42
N TYR A 590 1.87 3.64 -23.56
CA TYR A 590 1.03 2.73 -22.78
C TYR A 590 1.28 2.87 -21.27
N ALA A 591 2.53 3.10 -20.85
CA ALA A 591 2.86 3.34 -19.45
C ALA A 591 2.23 4.61 -18.89
N ALA A 592 2.03 5.64 -19.74
CA ALA A 592 1.37 6.88 -19.38
C ALA A 592 -0.17 6.81 -19.39
N LEU A 593 -0.77 5.88 -20.14
CA LEU A 593 -2.22 5.74 -20.24
C LEU A 593 -2.84 5.18 -18.96
N ARG A 594 -3.98 5.77 -18.56
CA ARG A 594 -4.77 5.36 -17.40
C ARG A 594 -6.26 5.45 -17.71
N PRO A 595 -7.11 4.61 -17.09
CA PRO A 595 -8.56 4.76 -17.15
C PRO A 595 -8.96 6.15 -16.63
N ASP A 596 -9.81 6.86 -17.37
CA ASP A 596 -10.34 8.17 -16.97
C ASP A 596 -11.63 7.97 -16.14
N PRO A 597 -11.63 8.29 -14.83
CA PRO A 597 -12.79 8.07 -13.96
C PRO A 597 -14.05 8.79 -14.44
N THR A 598 -13.91 9.98 -15.03
CA THR A 598 -15.03 10.81 -15.50
C THR A 598 -15.70 10.17 -16.70
N ILE A 599 -14.91 9.75 -17.69
CA ILE A 599 -15.42 9.09 -18.88
C ILE A 599 -16.10 7.77 -18.51
N ILE A 600 -15.52 7.01 -17.58
CA ILE A 600 -16.06 5.72 -17.16
C ILE A 600 -17.41 5.90 -16.45
N LYS A 601 -17.50 6.85 -15.52
CA LYS A 601 -18.75 7.19 -14.84
C LYS A 601 -19.86 7.56 -15.84
N LEU A 602 -19.56 8.42 -16.80
CA LEU A 602 -20.51 8.82 -17.85
C LEU A 602 -20.93 7.63 -18.73
N ARG A 603 -19.98 6.76 -19.10
CA ARG A 603 -20.25 5.60 -19.96
C ARG A 603 -21.15 4.60 -19.26
N VAL A 604 -20.90 4.31 -17.98
CA VAL A 604 -21.72 3.40 -17.16
C VAL A 604 -23.13 3.97 -16.99
N ALA A 605 -23.26 5.25 -16.60
CA ALA A 605 -24.57 5.90 -16.46
C ALA A 605 -25.39 5.84 -17.76
N ARG A 606 -24.74 5.99 -18.93
CA ARG A 606 -25.38 5.81 -20.24
C ARG A 606 -25.84 4.37 -20.48
N MET A 607 -25.03 3.36 -20.12
CA MET A 607 -25.42 1.95 -20.25
C MET A 607 -26.60 1.57 -19.35
N GLU A 608 -26.71 2.18 -18.17
CA GLU A 608 -27.78 1.96 -17.20
C GLU A 608 -29.06 2.77 -17.49
N GLY A 609 -29.10 3.54 -18.59
CA GLY A 609 -30.27 4.34 -18.97
C GLY A 609 -30.48 5.61 -18.14
N GLN A 610 -29.49 6.00 -17.32
CA GLN A 610 -29.50 7.22 -16.49
C GLN A 610 -28.86 8.44 -17.20
N GLY A 611 -28.49 8.28 -18.47
CA GLY A 611 -27.69 9.27 -19.22
C GLY A 611 -28.35 10.64 -19.44
N SER A 612 -29.66 10.79 -19.26
CA SER A 612 -30.36 12.08 -19.42
C SER A 612 -30.10 13.07 -18.28
N GLN A 613 -29.68 12.62 -17.08
CA GLN A 613 -29.44 13.50 -15.93
C GLN A 613 -28.03 14.13 -15.90
N PHE A 614 -27.07 13.59 -16.67
CA PHE A 614 -25.68 14.03 -16.64
C PHE A 614 -25.26 14.92 -17.81
N MET A 615 -26.04 14.98 -18.90
CA MET A 615 -25.75 15.90 -20.01
C MET A 615 -26.12 17.35 -19.67
N GLU A 616 -27.11 17.59 -18.80
CA GLU A 616 -27.52 18.94 -18.40
C GLU A 616 -26.46 19.69 -17.57
N GLN A 617 -25.54 18.98 -16.90
CA GLN A 617 -24.49 19.63 -16.09
C GLN A 617 -23.30 20.18 -16.89
N ARG A 618 -23.15 19.82 -18.18
CA ARG A 618 -22.09 20.40 -19.03
C ARG A 618 -22.51 21.72 -19.69
N ASP A 619 -23.79 21.91 -19.94
CA ASP A 619 -24.27 23.10 -20.65
C ASP A 619 -24.42 24.33 -19.74
N GLU A 620 -24.40 24.20 -18.42
CA GLU A 620 -24.49 25.35 -17.50
C GLU A 620 -23.13 25.93 -17.07
N GLY A 621 -22.01 25.26 -17.38
CA GLY A 621 -20.68 25.63 -16.86
C GLY A 621 -19.77 26.42 -17.80
N GLU A 622 -20.05 26.45 -19.10
CA GLU A 622 -19.17 27.08 -20.12
C GLU A 622 -19.68 28.43 -20.66
N ASP A 623 -20.88 28.88 -20.28
CA ASP A 623 -21.52 30.10 -20.81
C ASP A 623 -21.42 31.36 -19.92
N LEU A 624 -20.60 31.38 -18.87
CA LEU A 624 -20.46 32.55 -17.98
C LEU A 624 -19.19 33.41 -18.17
N HIS A 625 -18.43 33.20 -19.25
CA HIS A 625 -17.25 34.03 -19.55
C HIS A 625 -17.16 34.56 -20.99
N GLN A 626 -18.29 34.96 -21.59
CA GLN A 626 -18.27 35.89 -22.72
C GLN A 626 -19.44 36.89 -22.64
N GLY A 627 -19.11 38.17 -22.44
CA GLY A 627 -20.01 39.30 -22.68
C GLY A 627 -20.38 40.10 -21.42
N ASP A 628 -19.61 41.15 -21.11
CA ASP A 628 -20.00 42.53 -21.44
C ASP A 628 -19.03 43.57 -20.84
N GLY A 629 -18.75 44.58 -21.67
CA GLY A 629 -18.67 46.01 -21.31
C GLY A 629 -17.80 46.47 -20.16
#